data_AF-A0A2K5HNQ4-F1
#
_entry.id   AF-A0A2K5HNQ4-F1
#
_cell.length_a   1.000
_cell.length_b   1.000
_cell.length_c   1.000
_cell.angle_alpha   90.00
_cell.angle_beta   90.00
_cell.angle_gamma   90.00
#
_symmetry.space_group_name_H-M   'P 1'
#
loop_
_entity.id
_entity.type
_entity.pdbx_description
1 polymer ?
#
loop_
_entity_poly.entity_id
_entity_poly.type
_entity_poly.pdbx_seq_one_letter_code
_entity_poly.pdbx_strand_id
1 'polypeptide(L)'
;MEHYRKAGSVELPAPSPMPQLPPDTLEMRVRDGSKIRNLLGLALGRLEGGSARHVVFSGSGRAAGKAVSCAEIVKRRVPGLHQLTKLRFLQTEDSWVPASPDTGLDPLTVRRHVPAVWVLLSRDPLDPNECGYQPPGAPPGLGSMPSSSCGPRSRRRARDTRS
;
A
#
# COMPACT_ATOMS: atom_id res chain seq x y z
N MET A 1 -16.03 -14.86 -19.41
CA MET A 1 -15.77 -13.56 -20.09
C MET A 1 -15.04 -13.87 -21.41
N GLU A 2 -15.69 -14.67 -22.26
CA GLU A 2 -15.04 -15.35 -23.41
C GLU A 2 -14.98 -14.47 -24.67
N HIS A 3 -15.77 -13.39 -24.71
CA HIS A 3 -15.85 -12.46 -25.84
C HIS A 3 -15.10 -11.14 -25.64
N TYR A 4 -14.35 -10.98 -24.55
CA TYR A 4 -13.67 -9.72 -24.22
C TYR A 4 -12.21 -9.94 -23.86
N ARG A 5 -11.33 -9.07 -24.37
CA ARG A 5 -9.92 -8.99 -23.98
C ARG A 5 -9.65 -7.71 -23.22
N LYS A 6 -8.82 -7.80 -22.18
CA LYS A 6 -8.41 -6.62 -21.41
C LYS A 6 -7.49 -5.74 -22.26
N ALA A 7 -7.90 -4.49 -22.49
CA ALA A 7 -7.13 -3.50 -23.23
C ALA A 7 -6.22 -2.67 -22.32
N GLY A 8 -6.66 -2.39 -21.09
CA GLY A 8 -5.91 -1.54 -20.18
C GLY A 8 -6.38 -1.61 -18.72
N SER A 9 -5.60 -1.01 -17.83
CA SER A 9 -5.94 -0.83 -16.43
C SER A 9 -5.37 0.50 -15.96
N VAL A 10 -6.21 1.38 -15.45
CA VAL A 10 -5.81 2.67 -14.89
C VAL A 10 -6.21 2.71 -13.42
N GLU A 11 -5.27 3.11 -12.57
CA GLU A 11 -5.55 3.39 -11.16
C GLU A 11 -6.03 4.84 -11.03
N LEU A 12 -7.21 5.03 -10.44
CA LEU A 12 -7.77 6.35 -10.25
C LEU A 12 -6.97 7.11 -9.17
N PRO A 13 -6.84 8.44 -9.29
CA PRO A 13 -6.21 9.26 -8.27
C PRO A 13 -6.89 9.07 -6.90
N ALA A 14 -6.08 8.92 -5.86
CA ALA A 14 -6.55 8.88 -4.48
C ALA A 14 -5.56 9.63 -3.59
N PRO A 15 -6.02 10.37 -2.57
CA PRO A 15 -5.12 11.02 -1.63
C PRO A 15 -4.33 9.98 -0.84
N SER A 16 -3.08 10.31 -0.51
CA SER A 16 -2.26 9.48 0.37
C SER A 16 -2.95 9.34 1.75
N PRO A 17 -2.96 8.14 2.36
CA PRO A 17 -3.45 7.95 3.72
C PRO A 17 -2.40 8.36 4.78
N MET A 18 -1.21 8.77 4.37
CA MET A 18 -0.16 9.21 5.28
C MET A 18 -0.54 10.52 5.97
N PRO A 19 -0.01 10.77 7.19
CA PRO A 19 -0.15 12.07 7.83
C PRO A 19 0.45 13.17 6.94
N GLN A 20 0.20 14.43 7.28
CA GLN A 20 0.85 15.53 6.57
C GLN A 20 2.36 15.44 6.80
N LEU A 21 3.09 15.07 5.75
CA LEU A 21 4.54 14.92 5.79
C LEU A 21 5.21 16.17 5.20
N PRO A 22 6.45 16.49 5.63
CA PRO A 22 7.23 17.56 5.04
C PRO A 22 7.39 17.43 3.51
N PRO A 23 7.43 18.53 2.74
CA PRO A 23 7.54 18.49 1.27
C PRO A 23 8.78 17.78 0.72
N ASP A 24 9.85 17.66 1.50
CA ASP A 24 11.08 16.94 1.16
C ASP A 24 10.97 15.42 1.32
N THR A 25 9.82 14.93 1.78
CA THR A 25 9.56 13.49 1.93
C THR A 25 9.65 12.78 0.60
N LEU A 26 10.47 11.72 0.56
CA LEU A 26 10.60 10.90 -0.64
C LEU A 26 9.42 9.92 -0.73
N GLU A 27 8.46 10.20 -1.63
CA GLU A 27 7.38 9.27 -1.94
C GLU A 27 7.70 8.38 -3.14
N MET A 28 7.73 7.06 -2.91
CA MET A 28 8.12 6.05 -3.88
C MET A 28 6.95 5.13 -4.20
N ARG A 29 6.37 5.28 -5.39
CA ARG A 29 5.30 4.42 -5.87
C ARG A 29 5.87 3.19 -6.56
N VAL A 30 5.69 2.05 -5.91
CA VAL A 30 6.13 0.73 -6.37
C VAL A 30 5.10 0.13 -7.31
N ARG A 31 5.55 -0.27 -8.49
CA ARG A 31 4.77 -0.90 -9.56
C ARG A 31 5.33 -2.27 -9.92
N ASP A 32 4.58 -3.03 -10.72
CA ASP A 32 5.01 -4.34 -11.23
C ASP A 32 6.36 -4.23 -11.97
N GLY A 33 6.55 -3.19 -12.78
CA GLY A 33 7.80 -2.92 -13.51
C GLY A 33 8.93 -2.28 -12.71
N SER A 34 8.67 -1.81 -11.48
CA SER A 34 9.69 -1.10 -10.68
C SER A 34 10.86 -2.03 -10.34
N LYS A 35 12.07 -1.52 -10.60
CA LYS A 35 13.33 -2.20 -10.26
C LYS A 35 13.69 -1.92 -8.81
N ILE A 36 13.64 -2.95 -7.97
CA ILE A 36 13.89 -2.85 -6.52
C ILE A 36 15.24 -2.17 -6.24
N ARG A 37 16.29 -2.53 -6.97
CA ARG A 37 17.63 -1.93 -6.81
C ARG A 37 17.63 -0.41 -6.94
N ASN A 38 16.87 0.15 -7.89
CA ASN A 38 16.80 1.60 -8.10
C ASN A 38 16.03 2.27 -6.97
N LEU A 39 14.92 1.65 -6.53
CA LEU A 39 14.13 2.16 -5.42
C LEU A 39 14.95 2.20 -4.13
N LEU A 40 15.66 1.11 -3.83
CA LEU A 40 16.52 1.01 -2.65
C LEU A 40 17.70 1.98 -2.73
N GLY A 41 18.38 2.06 -3.88
CA GLY A 41 19.52 2.97 -4.06
C GLY A 41 19.14 4.43 -3.78
N LEU A 42 17.98 4.87 -4.29
CA LEU A 42 17.47 6.21 -4.03
C LEU A 42 17.08 6.41 -2.56
N ALA A 43 16.29 5.49 -1.98
CA ALA A 43 15.83 5.61 -0.60
C ALA A 43 16.99 5.63 0.40
N LEU A 44 17.93 4.70 0.25
CA LEU A 44 19.11 4.61 1.10
C LEU A 44 20.00 5.83 0.93
N GLY A 45 20.29 6.25 -0.31
CA GLY A 45 21.11 7.44 -0.54
C GLY A 45 20.51 8.70 0.11
N ARG A 46 19.19 8.86 0.09
CA ARG A 46 18.52 10.00 0.73
C ARG A 46 18.53 9.91 2.26
N LEU A 47 18.20 8.75 2.81
CA LEU A 47 18.16 8.53 4.26
C LEU A 47 19.57 8.55 4.88
N GLU A 48 20.50 7.73 4.38
CA GLU A 48 21.88 7.63 4.87
C GLU A 48 22.62 8.96 4.72
N GLY A 49 22.45 9.64 3.58
CA GLY A 49 23.01 10.97 3.34
C GLY A 49 22.35 12.10 4.12
N GLY A 50 21.30 11.83 4.91
CA GLY A 50 20.62 12.81 5.76
C GLY A 50 19.77 13.85 5.03
N SER A 51 19.70 13.79 3.70
CA SER A 51 18.92 14.70 2.85
C SER A 51 17.40 14.46 2.88
N ALA A 52 16.96 13.33 3.45
CA ALA A 52 15.57 13.07 3.77
C ALA A 52 15.45 12.47 5.17
N ARG A 53 14.45 12.91 5.92
CA ARG A 53 14.08 12.34 7.23
C ARG A 53 13.03 11.24 7.11
N HIS A 54 12.31 11.23 5.98
CA HIS A 54 11.14 10.39 5.73
C HIS A 54 11.20 9.77 4.34
N VAL A 55 10.75 8.52 4.23
CA VAL A 55 10.47 7.86 2.94
C VAL A 55 9.16 7.10 3.03
N VAL A 56 8.36 7.17 1.97
CA VAL A 56 7.10 6.41 1.85
C VAL A 56 7.21 5.44 0.69
N PHE A 57 7.04 4.15 0.96
CA PHE A 57 6.82 3.15 -0.10
C PHE A 57 5.34 2.87 -0.23
N SER A 58 4.78 3.04 -1.42
CA SER A 58 3.39 2.69 -1.71
C SER A 58 3.29 1.63 -2.80
N GLY A 59 2.35 0.71 -2.70
CA GLY A 59 2.12 -0.32 -3.71
C GLY A 59 0.71 -0.88 -3.67
N SER A 60 0.16 -1.18 -4.83
CA SER A 60 -1.20 -1.71 -5.00
C SER A 60 -1.18 -3.08 -5.69
N GLY A 61 -2.13 -3.94 -5.34
CA GLY A 61 -2.28 -5.27 -5.95
C GLY A 61 -1.00 -6.09 -5.88
N ARG A 62 -0.50 -6.56 -7.02
CA ARG A 62 0.72 -7.37 -7.13
C ARG A 62 1.99 -6.64 -6.65
N ALA A 63 1.99 -5.31 -6.67
CA ALA A 63 3.13 -4.51 -6.21
C ALA A 63 3.13 -4.26 -4.69
N ALA A 64 2.04 -4.56 -3.97
CA ALA A 64 1.94 -4.32 -2.54
C ALA A 64 3.04 -5.06 -1.74
N GLY A 65 3.24 -6.36 -2.03
CA GLY A 65 4.31 -7.14 -1.40
C GLY A 65 5.71 -6.57 -1.68
N LYS A 66 5.95 -6.09 -2.91
CA LYS A 66 7.22 -5.45 -3.29
C LYS A 66 7.47 -4.16 -2.50
N ALA A 67 6.43 -3.34 -2.25
CA ALA A 67 6.56 -2.14 -1.44
C ALA A 67 6.96 -2.46 0.01
N VAL A 68 6.34 -3.48 0.60
CA VAL A 68 6.71 -3.97 1.94
C VAL A 68 8.16 -4.47 1.95
N SER A 69 8.56 -5.28 0.96
CA SER A 69 9.94 -5.76 0.86
C SER A 69 10.96 -4.62 0.77
N CYS A 70 10.67 -3.55 0.02
CA CYS A 70 11.54 -2.37 -0.03
C CYS A 70 11.72 -1.75 1.36
N ALA A 71 10.62 -1.55 2.09
CA ALA A 71 10.67 -0.99 3.44
C ALA A 71 11.47 -1.87 4.41
N GLU A 72 11.27 -3.19 4.37
CA GLU A 72 12.02 -4.13 5.21
C GLU A 72 13.52 -4.11 4.93
N ILE A 73 13.92 -4.01 3.65
CA ILE A 73 15.34 -3.92 3.29
C ILE A 73 15.93 -2.60 3.78
N VAL A 74 15.21 -1.48 3.65
CA VAL A 74 15.67 -0.17 4.14
C VAL A 74 15.86 -0.20 5.66
N LYS A 75 14.89 -0.71 6.43
CA LYS A 75 15.00 -0.83 7.90
C LYS A 75 16.20 -1.66 8.36
N ARG A 76 16.57 -2.70 7.60
CA ARG A 76 17.75 -3.53 7.91
C ARG A 76 19.06 -2.78 7.70
N ARG A 77 19.10 -1.83 6.76
CA ARG A 77 20.30 -1.05 6.43
C ARG A 77 20.41 0.24 7.25
N VAL A 78 19.27 0.85 7.55
CA VAL A 78 19.16 2.08 8.34
C VAL A 78 18.42 1.75 9.63
N PRO A 79 19.14 1.41 10.71
CA PRO A 79 18.51 1.14 12.01
C PRO A 79 17.92 2.42 12.60
N GLY A 80 17.03 2.26 13.59
CA GLY A 80 16.43 3.41 14.28
C GLY A 80 15.20 4.02 13.58
N LEU A 81 14.73 3.44 12.47
CA LEU A 81 13.57 3.96 11.76
C LEU A 81 12.25 3.56 12.44
N HIS A 82 11.41 4.56 12.70
CA HIS A 82 10.00 4.39 13.04
C HIS A 82 9.23 4.01 11.79
N GLN A 83 8.25 3.11 11.92
CA GLN A 83 7.39 2.72 10.81
C GLN A 83 5.93 3.05 11.10
N LEU A 84 5.22 3.51 10.08
CA LEU A 84 3.77 3.59 10.07
C LEU A 84 3.24 2.93 8.80
N THR A 85 2.36 1.94 8.95
CA THR A 85 1.75 1.22 7.84
C THR A 85 0.25 1.50 7.74
N LYS A 86 -0.19 1.95 6.57
CA LYS A 86 -1.60 2.20 6.27
C LYS A 86 -2.06 1.33 5.11
N LEU A 87 -3.30 0.84 5.21
CA LEU A 87 -3.95 0.05 4.17
C LEU A 87 -5.18 0.79 3.66
N ARG A 88 -5.39 0.75 2.35
CA ARG A 88 -6.58 1.33 1.70
C ARG A 88 -6.91 0.56 0.42
N PHE A 89 -8.18 0.56 0.04
CA PHE A 89 -8.58 0.13 -1.30
C PHE A 89 -8.49 1.29 -2.28
N LEU A 90 -7.80 1.08 -3.38
CA LEU A 90 -7.74 2.00 -4.51
C LEU A 90 -8.69 1.53 -5.61
N GLN A 91 -9.35 2.46 -6.27
CA GLN A 91 -10.21 2.14 -7.40
C GLN A 91 -9.38 2.06 -8.67
N THR A 92 -9.56 0.97 -9.42
CA THR A 92 -8.97 0.81 -10.76
C THR A 92 -10.07 0.61 -11.78
N GLU A 93 -9.88 1.19 -12.95
CA GLU A 93 -10.73 1.04 -14.12
C GLU A 93 -10.02 0.17 -15.15
N ASP A 94 -10.59 -1.00 -15.41
CA ASP A 94 -10.13 -1.92 -16.43
C ASP A 94 -10.95 -1.71 -17.71
N SER A 95 -10.29 -1.35 -18.81
CA SER A 95 -10.93 -1.26 -20.13
C SER A 95 -10.85 -2.61 -20.83
N TRP A 96 -11.96 -3.03 -21.41
CA TRP A 96 -12.13 -4.28 -22.11
C TRP A 96 -12.70 -4.00 -23.49
N VAL A 97 -12.12 -4.63 -24.50
CA VAL A 97 -12.60 -4.55 -25.89
C VAL A 97 -13.08 -5.92 -26.34
N PRO A 98 -14.05 -5.99 -27.26
CA PRO A 98 -14.46 -7.25 -27.86
C PRO A 98 -13.25 -8.02 -28.42
N ALA A 99 -13.24 -9.34 -28.23
CA ALA A 99 -12.18 -10.21 -28.70
C ALA A 99 -12.17 -10.30 -30.24
N SER A 100 -13.36 -10.28 -30.85
CA SER A 100 -13.58 -10.23 -32.30
C SER A 100 -14.42 -9.01 -32.66
N PRO A 101 -14.03 -8.21 -33.68
CA PRO A 101 -14.77 -7.02 -34.10
C PRO A 101 -16.14 -7.36 -34.70
N ASP A 102 -16.30 -8.56 -35.27
CA ASP A 102 -17.52 -9.00 -35.97
C ASP A 102 -18.65 -9.45 -35.03
N THR A 103 -18.39 -9.45 -33.72
CA THR A 103 -19.36 -9.92 -32.70
C THR A 103 -20.44 -8.88 -32.41
N GLY A 104 -20.30 -7.64 -32.91
CA GLY A 104 -21.23 -6.54 -32.66
C GLY A 104 -21.34 -6.12 -31.18
N LEU A 105 -20.30 -6.39 -30.39
CA LEU A 105 -20.27 -6.08 -28.96
C LEU A 105 -19.62 -4.71 -28.69
N ASP A 106 -20.10 -4.01 -27.67
CA ASP A 106 -19.53 -2.72 -27.25
C ASP A 106 -18.36 -2.88 -26.27
N PRO A 107 -17.38 -1.95 -26.26
CA PRO A 107 -16.34 -1.87 -25.23
C PRO A 107 -16.93 -1.71 -23.82
N LEU A 108 -16.25 -2.27 -22.83
CA LEU A 108 -16.68 -2.27 -21.43
C LEU A 108 -15.61 -1.69 -20.51
N THR A 109 -16.05 -0.89 -19.53
CA THR A 109 -15.19 -0.43 -18.42
C THR A 109 -15.65 -1.06 -17.12
N VAL A 110 -14.74 -1.78 -16.46
CA VAL A 110 -15.01 -2.44 -15.17
C VAL A 110 -14.25 -1.74 -14.05
N ARG A 111 -14.98 -1.28 -13.04
CA ARG A 111 -14.41 -0.73 -11.80
C ARG A 111 -14.16 -1.83 -10.80
N ARG A 112 -12.99 -1.85 -10.20
CA ARG A 112 -12.63 -2.78 -9.11
C ARG A 112 -11.83 -2.09 -8.03
N HIS A 113 -11.98 -2.58 -6.80
CA HIS A 113 -11.21 -2.15 -5.65
C HIS A 113 -9.97 -3.04 -5.49
N VAL A 114 -8.79 -2.43 -5.46
CA VAL A 114 -7.50 -3.11 -5.34
C VAL A 114 -6.89 -2.74 -4.00
N PRO A 115 -6.50 -3.71 -3.16
CA PRO A 115 -5.83 -3.42 -1.90
C PRO A 115 -4.48 -2.76 -2.17
N ALA A 116 -4.16 -1.75 -1.37
CA ALA A 116 -2.91 -1.01 -1.43
C ALA A 116 -2.36 -0.76 -0.03
N VAL A 117 -1.04 -0.67 0.03
CA VAL A 117 -0.26 -0.44 1.24
C VAL A 117 0.60 0.78 1.06
N TRP A 118 0.74 1.55 2.14
CA TRP A 118 1.71 2.62 2.29
C TRP A 118 2.51 2.33 3.55
N VAL A 119 3.83 2.35 3.43
CA VAL A 119 4.77 2.17 4.53
C VAL A 119 5.63 3.42 4.61
N LEU A 120 5.38 4.24 5.62
CA LEU A 120 6.25 5.35 5.99
C LEU A 120 7.37 4.83 6.88
N LEU A 121 8.60 5.21 6.57
CA LEU A 121 9.75 5.07 7.44
C LEU A 121 10.25 6.47 7.81
N SER A 122 10.40 6.73 9.11
CA SER A 122 10.83 8.02 9.65
C SER A 122 12.02 7.87 10.59
N ARG A 123 12.96 8.83 10.52
CA ARG A 123 13.99 9.04 11.54
C ARG A 123 13.46 9.76 12.77
N ASP A 124 12.34 10.45 12.62
CA ASP A 124 11.70 11.21 13.69
C ASP A 124 10.63 10.33 14.36
N PRO A 125 10.40 10.49 15.67
CA PRO A 125 9.35 9.75 16.37
C PRO A 125 7.97 9.99 15.74
N LEU A 126 7.19 8.91 15.59
CA LEU A 126 5.78 8.96 15.19
C LEU A 126 4.90 8.70 16.42
N ASP A 127 3.60 8.99 16.32
CA ASP A 127 2.65 8.70 17.40
C ASP A 127 2.58 7.18 17.68
N PRO A 128 3.01 6.72 18.88
CA PRO A 128 3.01 5.31 19.21
C PRO A 128 1.61 4.69 19.31
N ASN A 129 0.57 5.52 19.49
CA ASN A 129 -0.81 5.08 19.59
C ASN A 129 -1.50 4.96 18.22
N GLU A 130 -0.84 5.42 17.16
CA GLU A 130 -1.42 5.39 15.84
C GLU A 130 -1.51 3.95 15.31
N CYS A 131 -2.70 3.56 14.85
CA CYS A 131 -2.89 2.22 14.28
C CYS A 131 -1.95 2.01 13.08
N GLY A 132 -1.18 0.93 13.14
CA GLY A 132 -0.17 0.57 12.14
C GLY A 132 1.24 1.08 12.46
N TYR A 133 1.44 1.76 13.59
CA TYR A 133 2.76 2.14 14.06
C TYR A 133 3.58 0.90 14.50
N GLN A 134 4.88 0.95 14.25
CA GLN A 134 5.86 -0.01 14.71
C GLN A 134 7.15 0.73 15.15
N PRO A 135 7.65 0.49 16.37
CA PRO A 135 8.86 1.15 16.85
C PRO A 135 10.12 0.59 16.17
N PRO A 136 11.24 1.34 16.21
CA PRO A 136 12.52 0.88 15.68
C PRO A 136 12.97 -0.45 16.29
N GLY A 137 13.49 -1.35 15.46
CA GLY A 137 14.04 -2.63 15.91
C GLY A 137 13.00 -3.70 16.28
N ALA A 138 11.70 -3.41 16.19
CA ALA A 138 10.67 -4.44 16.44
C ALA A 138 10.75 -5.57 15.40
N PRO A 139 10.73 -6.85 15.82
CA PRO A 139 10.79 -7.98 14.91
C PRO A 139 9.52 -8.06 14.03
N PRO A 140 9.61 -8.63 12.82
CA PRO A 140 8.45 -8.82 11.95
C PRO A 140 7.35 -9.62 12.67
N GLY A 141 6.14 -9.07 12.74
CA GLY A 141 4.96 -9.76 13.29
C GLY A 141 4.70 -9.57 14.79
N LEU A 142 5.55 -8.83 15.51
CA LEU A 142 5.38 -8.54 16.95
C LEU A 142 5.37 -7.03 17.22
N GLY A 143 4.65 -6.26 16.40
CA GLY A 143 4.24 -4.92 16.80
C GLY A 143 3.31 -5.04 18.00
N SER A 144 3.49 -4.18 19.01
CA SER A 144 2.59 -4.09 20.17
C SER A 144 1.15 -3.98 19.66
N MET A 145 0.35 -5.04 19.81
CA MET A 145 -1.09 -4.96 19.54
C MET A 145 -1.65 -3.94 20.54
N PRO A 146 -2.12 -2.74 20.10
CA PRO A 146 -2.89 -1.93 21.02
C PRO A 146 -4.13 -2.74 21.39
N SER A 147 -4.38 -2.86 22.70
CA SER A 147 -5.62 -3.41 23.20
C SER A 147 -6.78 -2.56 22.68
N SER A 148 -7.56 -3.15 21.78
CA SER A 148 -8.91 -2.74 21.35
C SER A 148 -9.10 -1.48 20.48
N SER A 149 -10.00 -1.68 19.51
CA SER A 149 -10.83 -0.74 18.76
C SER A 149 -10.20 0.04 17.61
N CYS A 150 -10.15 -0.59 16.43
CA CYS A 150 -10.37 0.13 15.19
C CYS A 150 -11.48 -0.59 14.39
N GLY A 151 -12.68 -0.04 14.45
CA GLY A 151 -13.87 -0.47 13.70
C GLY A 151 -15.02 -0.99 14.59
N PRO A 152 -16.28 -0.53 14.39
CA PRO A 152 -17.42 -1.14 15.03
C PRO A 152 -17.57 -2.58 14.55
N ARG A 153 -17.43 -3.54 15.48
CA ARG A 153 -17.78 -4.94 15.22
C ARG A 153 -19.27 -5.00 14.90
N SER A 154 -19.63 -5.27 13.64
CA SER A 154 -20.99 -5.67 13.31
C SER A 154 -21.29 -6.95 14.10
N ARG A 155 -22.18 -6.85 15.09
CA ARG A 155 -22.68 -8.01 15.83
C ARG A 155 -23.32 -8.95 14.82
N ARG A 156 -22.72 -10.13 14.60
CA ARG A 156 -23.40 -11.23 13.92
C ARG A 156 -24.66 -11.53 14.72
N ARG A 157 -25.84 -11.32 14.11
CA ARG A 157 -27.11 -11.80 14.66
C ARG A 157 -26.98 -13.31 14.90
N ALA A 158 -27.18 -13.73 16.13
CA ALA A 158 -27.35 -15.14 16.45
C ALA A 158 -28.57 -15.66 15.66
N ARG A 159 -28.38 -16.81 15.01
CA ARG A 159 -29.45 -17.52 14.31
C ARG A 159 -30.23 -18.28 15.38
N ASP A 160 -31.43 -17.80 15.72
CA ASP A 160 -32.35 -18.53 16.58
C ASP A 160 -32.77 -19.82 15.87
N THR A 161 -32.32 -20.95 16.40
CA THR A 161 -32.93 -22.26 16.16
C THR A 161 -33.87 -22.53 17.34
N ARG A 162 -35.18 -22.42 17.10
CA ARG A 162 -36.19 -22.99 18.00
C ARG A 162 -36.70 -24.28 17.41
N SER A 163 -36.67 -25.31 18.25
CA SER A 163 -37.34 -26.61 18.12
C SER A 163 -38.86 -26.48 18.07
#